data_AF-A0A7K5WG51-F1
#
_entry.id   AF-A0A7K5WG51-F1
#
_cell.length_a   1.000
_cell.length_b   1.000
_cell.length_c   1.000
_cell.angle_alpha   90.00
_cell.angle_beta   90.00
_cell.angle_gamma   90.00
#
_symmetry.space_group_name_H-M   'P 1'
#
loop_
_entity.id
_entity.type
_entity.pdbx_description
1 polymer ?
#
loop_
_entity_poly.entity_id
_entity_poly.type
_entity_poly.pdbx_seq_one_letter_code
_entity_poly.pdbx_strand_id
1 'polypeptide(L)'
;LQRDAKGQYLFDLLCHHLNLLEKDYFGIRFVDPDKQRHWLEFTKSVVKQMRAQPPFTMCFRVKFYPTDPAALKEEITRYLVFLQIKRDLYHGRLLCKTSDAALLAAYILQAEIGDYDPGKHPEGYSSKFQFFPKHSEKLERKIAEIHKSELSGQTPATSELNFLRKAQTLETYGVDPHPCKVRLSPASSSGATSGGCAGAASLFQPHPCPVNEVTKMKFEGKTFYLYVSQKEEKKIVLTYFAPTPEACKHLWKCGIENQAFYKLEKSSQVRTVSSSNLFFKGSRFRYSGRVAKEVMESSAKIKREPPEIHR
;
A
#
# COMPACT_ATOMS: atom_id res chain seq x y z
N LEU A 1 -5.04 -10.51 -24.81
CA LEU A 1 -5.24 -11.56 -23.78
C LEU A 1 -6.21 -12.59 -24.33
N GLN A 2 -5.86 -13.88 -24.29
CA GLN A 2 -6.82 -14.95 -24.58
C GLN A 2 -8.02 -14.85 -23.62
N ARG A 3 -9.23 -15.21 -24.08
CA ARG A 3 -10.50 -15.03 -23.33
C ARG A 3 -10.49 -15.68 -21.94
N ASP A 4 -9.78 -16.79 -21.78
CA ASP A 4 -9.68 -17.57 -20.54
C ASP A 4 -8.37 -17.37 -19.77
N ALA A 5 -7.56 -16.38 -20.17
CA ALA A 5 -6.32 -16.06 -19.46
C ALA A 5 -6.60 -15.77 -17.98
N LYS A 6 -5.89 -16.49 -17.11
CA LYS A 6 -5.96 -16.30 -15.65
C LYS A 6 -5.23 -15.03 -15.24
N GLY A 7 -5.61 -14.46 -14.10
CA GLY A 7 -4.92 -13.29 -13.54
C GLY A 7 -3.43 -13.52 -13.34
N GLN A 8 -3.02 -14.74 -12.99
CA GLN A 8 -1.61 -15.14 -12.85
C GLN A 8 -0.82 -14.91 -14.15
N TYR A 9 -1.36 -15.31 -15.30
CA TYR A 9 -0.69 -15.16 -16.59
C TYR A 9 -0.44 -13.69 -16.93
N LEU A 10 -1.45 -12.83 -16.72
CA LEU A 10 -1.29 -11.38 -16.92
C LEU A 10 -0.25 -10.79 -15.96
N PHE A 11 -0.26 -11.21 -14.70
CA PHE A 11 0.71 -10.75 -13.71
C PHE A 11 2.14 -11.15 -14.07
N ASP A 12 2.37 -12.41 -14.43
CA ASP A 12 3.69 -12.90 -14.83
C ASP A 12 4.20 -12.22 -16.10
N LEU A 13 3.32 -11.94 -17.07
CA LEU A 13 3.68 -11.18 -18.27
C LEU A 13 4.15 -9.76 -17.93
N LEU A 14 3.46 -9.06 -17.02
CA LEU A 14 3.87 -7.74 -16.57
C LEU A 14 5.20 -7.78 -15.81
N CYS A 15 5.37 -8.72 -14.88
CA CYS A 15 6.63 -8.88 -14.15
C CYS A 15 7.80 -9.21 -15.08
N HIS A 16 7.55 -10.03 -16.11
CA HIS A 16 8.56 -10.32 -17.13
C HIS A 16 8.92 -9.08 -17.95
N HIS A 17 7.92 -8.31 -18.40
CA HIS A 17 8.14 -7.07 -19.13
C HIS A 17 8.90 -6.01 -18.32
N LEU A 18 8.59 -5.87 -17.03
CA LEU A 18 9.30 -5.00 -16.09
C LEU A 18 10.64 -5.57 -15.60
N ASN A 19 10.98 -6.80 -16.02
CA ASN A 19 12.14 -7.53 -15.57
C ASN A 19 12.25 -7.59 -14.02
N LEU A 20 11.15 -7.93 -13.35
CA LEU A 20 10.98 -7.88 -11.88
C LEU A 20 10.99 -9.28 -11.26
N LEU A 21 11.94 -9.58 -10.36
CA LEU A 21 11.99 -10.87 -9.65
C LEU A 21 11.28 -10.84 -8.29
N GLU A 22 11.34 -9.72 -7.58
CA GLU A 22 10.70 -9.53 -6.27
C GLU A 22 9.19 -9.23 -6.41
N LYS A 23 8.49 -10.05 -7.20
CA LYS A 23 7.11 -9.80 -7.62
C LYS A 23 6.07 -9.91 -6.50
N ASP A 24 6.36 -10.61 -5.41
CA ASP A 24 5.38 -10.89 -4.33
C ASP A 24 4.88 -9.63 -3.61
N TYR A 25 5.60 -8.51 -3.70
CA TYR A 25 5.15 -7.22 -3.14
C TYR A 25 4.04 -6.56 -3.96
N PHE A 26 3.77 -7.02 -5.18
CA PHE A 26 2.91 -6.34 -6.15
C PHE A 26 1.63 -7.11 -6.46
N GLY A 27 0.66 -6.38 -7.02
CA GLY A 27 -0.56 -6.95 -7.55
C GLY A 27 -1.16 -6.06 -8.63
N ILE A 28 -2.21 -6.57 -9.28
CA ILE A 28 -2.99 -5.81 -10.24
C ILE A 28 -4.29 -5.38 -9.57
N ARG A 29 -4.56 -4.08 -9.57
CA ARG A 29 -5.78 -3.49 -9.02
C ARG A 29 -6.65 -2.95 -10.14
N PHE A 30 -7.96 -3.11 -10.03
CA PHE A 30 -8.93 -2.47 -10.93
C PHE A 30 -10.06 -1.84 -10.12
N VAL A 31 -10.84 -0.98 -10.78
CA VAL A 31 -12.01 -0.32 -10.21
C VAL A 31 -13.20 -0.70 -11.08
N ASP A 32 -14.28 -1.19 -10.46
CA ASP A 32 -15.48 -1.56 -11.19
C ASP A 32 -16.38 -0.32 -11.48
N PRO A 33 -17.45 -0.46 -12.28
CA PRO A 33 -18.37 0.64 -12.58
C PRO A 33 -18.99 1.28 -11.33
N ASP A 34 -19.15 0.50 -10.26
CA ASP A 34 -19.68 0.93 -8.95
C ASP A 34 -18.64 1.65 -8.08
N LYS A 35 -17.46 1.97 -8.65
CA LYS A 35 -16.30 2.60 -7.99
C LYS A 35 -15.68 1.77 -6.86
N GLN A 36 -15.99 0.48 -6.78
CA GLN A 36 -15.36 -0.43 -5.83
C GLN A 36 -13.99 -0.88 -6.37
N ARG A 37 -13.00 -0.85 -5.48
CA ARG A 37 -11.64 -1.31 -5.77
C ARG A 37 -11.55 -2.82 -5.57
N HIS A 38 -10.79 -3.48 -6.43
CA HIS A 38 -10.56 -4.91 -6.37
C HIS A 38 -9.10 -5.23 -6.68
N TRP A 39 -8.55 -6.22 -5.99
CA TRP A 39 -7.33 -6.90 -6.41
C TRP A 39 -7.71 -8.03 -7.36
N LEU A 40 -7.01 -8.14 -8.49
CA LEU A 40 -7.18 -9.22 -9.44
C LEU A 40 -6.82 -10.55 -8.77
N GLU A 41 -7.76 -11.49 -8.75
CA GLU A 41 -7.51 -12.85 -8.24
C GLU A 41 -6.76 -13.65 -9.31
N PHE A 42 -5.55 -14.11 -8.96
CA PHE A 42 -4.65 -14.76 -9.90
C PHE A 42 -5.15 -16.12 -10.41
N THR A 43 -5.95 -16.84 -9.61
CA THR A 43 -6.47 -18.17 -9.96
C THR A 43 -7.68 -18.12 -10.88
N LYS A 44 -8.31 -16.96 -11.06
CA LYS A 44 -9.53 -16.77 -11.85
C LYS A 44 -9.21 -16.15 -13.21
N SER A 45 -10.08 -16.42 -14.20
CA SER A 45 -10.05 -15.73 -15.50
C SER A 45 -10.15 -14.22 -15.29
N VAL A 46 -9.36 -13.45 -16.04
CA VAL A 46 -9.40 -11.98 -16.01
C VAL A 46 -10.77 -11.49 -16.42
N VAL A 47 -11.29 -11.97 -17.56
CA VAL A 47 -12.59 -11.52 -18.12
C VAL A 47 -13.74 -11.80 -17.15
N LYS A 48 -13.73 -12.95 -16.46
CA LYS A 48 -14.78 -13.32 -15.48
C LYS A 48 -14.80 -12.45 -14.23
N GLN A 49 -13.74 -11.67 -13.98
CA GLN A 49 -13.66 -10.75 -12.84
C GLN A 49 -14.06 -9.32 -13.21
N MET A 50 -14.08 -8.99 -14.50
CA MET A 50 -14.40 -7.65 -14.98
C MET A 50 -15.91 -7.50 -15.14
N ARG A 51 -16.46 -6.47 -14.49
CA ARG A 51 -17.85 -6.03 -14.71
C ARG A 51 -17.97 -5.02 -15.86
N ALA A 52 -16.90 -4.27 -16.13
CA ALA A 52 -16.84 -3.32 -17.22
C ALA A 52 -16.61 -4.03 -18.56
N GLN A 53 -16.98 -3.37 -19.66
CA GLN A 53 -16.60 -3.80 -21.01
C GLN A 53 -15.15 -3.40 -21.33
N PRO A 54 -14.46 -4.11 -22.23
CA PRO A 54 -13.14 -3.69 -22.71
C PRO A 54 -13.17 -2.30 -23.38
N PRO A 55 -12.06 -1.53 -23.35
CA PRO A 55 -10.77 -1.87 -22.75
C PRO A 55 -10.80 -1.82 -21.21
N PHE A 56 -10.14 -2.78 -20.57
CA PHE A 56 -10.07 -2.83 -19.10
C PHE A 56 -8.96 -1.94 -18.58
N THR A 57 -9.31 -0.99 -17.71
CA THR A 57 -8.31 -0.18 -16.99
C THR A 57 -7.88 -0.88 -15.70
N MET A 58 -6.62 -1.28 -15.64
CA MET A 58 -6.00 -1.89 -14.47
C MET A 58 -4.71 -1.16 -14.11
N CYS A 59 -4.28 -1.28 -12.85
CA CYS A 59 -3.04 -0.69 -12.38
C CYS A 59 -2.18 -1.75 -11.70
N PHE A 60 -0.93 -1.86 -12.11
CA PHE A 60 0.10 -2.52 -11.32
C PHE A 60 0.42 -1.66 -10.08
N ARG A 61 0.36 -2.25 -8.89
CA ARG A 61 0.47 -1.53 -7.61
C ARG A 61 1.23 -2.37 -6.60
N VAL A 62 1.89 -1.70 -5.63
CA VAL A 62 2.36 -2.38 -4.42
C VAL A 62 1.13 -2.82 -3.63
N LYS A 63 1.08 -4.12 -3.33
CA LYS A 63 0.05 -4.76 -2.51
C LYS A 63 0.53 -4.96 -1.09
N PHE A 64 1.80 -5.34 -0.93
CA PHE A 64 2.47 -5.46 0.36
C PHE A 64 3.67 -4.53 0.39
N TYR A 65 3.62 -3.53 1.26
CA TYR A 65 4.69 -2.55 1.42
C TYR A 65 5.82 -3.19 2.26
N PRO A 66 7.07 -3.16 1.77
CA PRO A 66 8.21 -3.66 2.54
C PRO A 66 8.31 -2.94 3.88
N THR A 67 8.58 -3.68 4.95
CA THR A 67 8.81 -3.10 6.28
C THR A 67 10.08 -2.28 6.34
N ASP A 68 11.08 -2.67 5.54
CA ASP A 68 12.31 -1.92 5.28
C ASP A 68 12.58 -1.92 3.76
N PRO A 69 12.24 -0.85 3.03
CA PRO A 69 12.52 -0.75 1.60
C PRO A 69 14.01 -0.76 1.26
N ALA A 70 14.90 -0.39 2.20
CA ALA A 70 16.33 -0.44 1.96
C ALA A 70 16.86 -1.89 1.94
N ALA A 71 16.13 -2.83 2.54
CA ALA A 71 16.44 -4.26 2.52
C ALA A 71 16.02 -4.97 1.22
N LEU A 72 15.25 -4.31 0.34
CA LEU A 72 14.91 -4.85 -0.98
C LEU A 72 16.19 -5.07 -1.79
N LYS A 73 16.29 -6.23 -2.45
CA LYS A 73 17.53 -6.61 -3.13
C LYS A 73 17.70 -5.81 -4.43
N GLU A 74 16.65 -5.71 -5.24
CA GLU A 74 16.74 -5.13 -6.57
C GLU A 74 16.38 -3.63 -6.58
N GLU A 75 17.12 -2.86 -7.36
CA GLU A 75 16.84 -1.43 -7.53
C GLU A 75 15.49 -1.19 -8.21
N ILE A 76 15.12 -2.00 -9.21
CA ILE A 76 13.82 -1.89 -9.88
C ILE A 76 12.67 -2.03 -8.89
N THR A 77 12.78 -2.94 -7.91
CA THR A 77 11.78 -3.10 -6.86
C THR A 77 11.69 -1.84 -6.00
N ARG A 78 12.83 -1.29 -5.58
CA ARG A 78 12.88 -0.03 -4.81
C ARG A 78 12.28 1.12 -5.60
N TYR A 79 12.61 1.26 -6.87
CA TYR A 79 12.07 2.29 -7.76
C TYR A 79 10.55 2.18 -7.92
N LEU A 80 10.01 0.98 -8.13
CA LEU A 80 8.55 0.77 -8.23
C LEU A 80 7.83 1.07 -6.90
N VAL A 81 8.45 0.77 -5.75
CA VAL A 81 7.94 1.15 -4.43
C VAL A 81 8.01 2.67 -4.24
N PHE A 82 9.09 3.32 -4.68
CA PHE A 82 9.23 4.78 -4.71
C PHE A 82 8.10 5.43 -5.52
N LEU A 83 7.85 4.99 -6.75
CA LEU A 83 6.76 5.51 -7.58
C LEU A 83 5.39 5.35 -6.90
N GLN A 84 5.15 4.23 -6.24
CA GLN A 84 3.91 3.99 -5.52
C GLN A 84 3.74 4.97 -4.35
N ILE A 85 4.79 5.24 -3.58
CA ILE A 85 4.72 6.11 -2.40
C ILE A 85 4.73 7.59 -2.81
N LYS A 86 5.46 7.97 -3.87
CA LYS A 86 5.36 9.27 -4.53
C LYS A 86 3.92 9.56 -4.95
N ARG A 87 3.23 8.57 -5.53
CA ARG A 87 1.80 8.67 -5.85
C ARG A 87 0.93 8.81 -4.60
N ASP A 88 1.25 8.08 -3.53
CA ASP A 88 0.53 8.19 -2.26
C ASP A 88 0.73 9.56 -1.61
N LEU A 89 1.90 10.18 -1.75
CA LEU A 89 2.17 11.57 -1.36
C LEU A 89 1.33 12.56 -2.18
N TYR A 90 1.36 12.42 -3.50
CA TYR A 90 0.59 13.27 -4.43
C TYR A 90 -0.92 13.24 -4.18
N HIS A 91 -1.47 12.08 -3.82
CA HIS A 91 -2.90 11.96 -3.50
C HIS A 91 -3.24 12.20 -2.02
N GLY A 92 -2.28 12.65 -1.20
CA GLY A 92 -2.51 12.94 0.22
C GLY A 92 -2.80 11.71 1.08
N ARG A 93 -2.37 10.52 0.65
CA ARG A 93 -2.46 9.27 1.41
C ARG A 93 -1.31 9.11 2.41
N LEU A 94 -0.14 9.65 2.07
CA LEU A 94 1.02 9.69 2.96
C LEU A 94 1.02 11.01 3.75
N LEU A 95 0.39 10.97 4.92
CA LEU A 95 0.32 12.09 5.85
C LEU A 95 1.70 12.36 6.46
N CYS A 96 2.11 13.62 6.40
CA CYS A 96 3.36 14.10 6.96
C CYS A 96 3.25 15.58 7.36
N LYS A 97 4.13 16.02 8.26
CA LYS A 97 4.28 17.44 8.59
C LYS A 97 4.95 18.19 7.44
N THR A 98 4.77 19.52 7.38
CA THR A 98 5.28 20.36 6.28
C THR A 98 6.78 20.22 6.03
N SER A 99 7.59 20.03 7.08
CA SER A 99 9.04 19.84 6.91
C SER A 99 9.39 18.50 6.25
N ASP A 100 8.68 17.43 6.61
CA ASP A 100 8.86 16.11 6.00
C ASP A 100 8.34 16.13 4.56
N ALA A 101 7.23 16.82 4.30
CA ALA A 101 6.72 17.04 2.95
C ALA A 101 7.77 17.75 2.07
N ALA A 102 8.37 18.83 2.56
CA ALA A 102 9.40 19.56 1.83
C ALA A 102 10.61 18.67 1.49
N LEU A 103 11.08 17.88 2.46
CA LEU A 103 12.20 16.94 2.27
C LEU A 103 11.87 15.85 1.26
N LEU A 104 10.68 15.23 1.36
CA LEU A 104 10.24 14.19 0.43
C LEU A 104 10.11 14.73 -1.00
N ALA A 105 9.54 15.92 -1.18
CA ALA A 105 9.44 16.56 -2.48
C ALA A 105 10.82 16.96 -3.03
N ALA A 106 11.76 17.39 -2.18
CA ALA A 106 13.13 17.68 -2.60
C ALA A 106 13.85 16.40 -3.10
N TYR A 107 13.66 15.25 -2.45
CA TYR A 107 14.19 13.98 -2.97
C TYR A 107 13.58 13.59 -4.32
N ILE A 108 12.27 13.79 -4.51
CA ILE A 108 11.62 13.55 -5.81
C ILE A 108 12.23 14.48 -6.88
N LEU A 109 12.40 15.75 -6.55
CA LEU A 109 12.97 16.75 -7.46
C LEU A 109 14.40 16.36 -7.87
N GLN A 110 15.28 16.07 -6.90
CA GLN A 110 16.64 15.63 -7.15
C GLN A 110 16.68 14.36 -8.04
N ALA A 111 15.77 13.41 -7.82
CA ALA A 111 15.71 12.19 -8.62
C ALA A 111 15.26 12.44 -10.07
N GLU A 112 14.44 13.47 -10.33
CA GLU A 112 13.92 13.78 -11.66
C GLU A 112 14.81 14.71 -12.48
N ILE A 113 15.41 15.73 -11.86
CA ILE A 113 16.16 16.77 -12.58
C ILE A 113 17.65 16.84 -12.24
N GLY A 114 18.12 16.01 -11.30
CA GLY A 114 19.50 16.04 -10.83
C GLY A 114 19.84 17.30 -10.05
N ASP A 115 21.13 17.61 -9.94
CA ASP A 115 21.64 18.70 -9.12
C ASP A 115 21.09 20.08 -9.50
N TYR A 116 20.97 20.96 -8.50
CA TYR A 116 20.60 22.34 -8.74
C TYR A 116 21.62 23.08 -9.63
N ASP A 117 21.15 23.58 -10.77
CA ASP A 117 21.89 24.44 -11.71
C ASP A 117 21.23 25.83 -11.78
N PRO A 118 21.93 26.92 -11.42
CA PRO A 118 21.38 28.28 -11.46
C PRO A 118 20.87 28.73 -12.84
N GLY A 119 21.45 28.22 -13.93
CA GLY A 119 21.05 28.54 -15.30
C GLY A 119 19.80 27.78 -15.75
N LYS A 120 19.54 26.59 -15.18
CA LYS A 120 18.36 25.78 -15.51
C LYS A 120 17.21 25.93 -14.51
N HIS A 121 17.51 26.32 -13.28
CA HIS A 121 16.58 26.36 -12.16
C HIS A 121 16.40 27.80 -11.62
N PRO A 122 15.64 28.64 -12.35
CA PRO A 122 15.30 29.99 -11.90
C PRO A 122 14.39 29.96 -10.68
N GLU A 123 14.18 31.11 -10.02
CA GLU A 123 13.26 31.20 -8.90
C GLU A 123 11.86 30.65 -9.24
N GLY A 124 11.28 29.86 -8.33
CA GLY A 124 9.99 29.20 -8.54
C GLY A 124 10.03 27.95 -9.45
N TYR A 125 11.20 27.45 -9.85
CA TYR A 125 11.29 26.23 -10.68
C TYR A 125 10.58 25.02 -10.06
N SER A 126 10.58 24.89 -8.73
CA SER A 126 9.92 23.80 -8.01
C SER A 126 8.39 23.82 -8.17
N SER A 127 7.77 24.97 -8.45
CA SER A 127 6.32 25.11 -8.65
C SER A 127 5.82 24.44 -9.93
N LYS A 128 6.73 24.10 -10.87
CA LYS A 128 6.39 23.33 -12.10
C LYS A 128 6.06 21.87 -11.81
N PHE A 129 6.42 21.38 -10.63
CA PHE A 129 6.24 19.99 -10.23
C PHE A 129 5.05 19.88 -9.28
N GLN A 130 4.12 18.98 -9.58
CA GLN A 130 2.99 18.72 -8.69
C GLN A 130 3.33 17.58 -7.72
N PHE A 131 3.82 17.94 -6.54
CA PHE A 131 4.16 16.97 -5.49
C PHE A 131 2.98 16.65 -4.56
N PHE A 132 2.02 17.57 -4.43
CA PHE A 132 0.94 17.50 -3.44
C PHE A 132 -0.41 17.94 -4.04
N PRO A 133 -1.56 17.59 -3.44
CA PRO A 133 -2.86 18.11 -3.88
C PRO A 133 -3.01 19.61 -3.66
N LYS A 134 -2.32 20.16 -2.65
CA LYS A 134 -2.36 21.57 -2.26
C LYS A 134 -0.95 22.10 -2.15
N HIS A 135 -0.69 23.21 -2.85
CA HIS A 135 0.59 23.87 -2.91
C HIS A 135 0.58 25.17 -2.11
N SER A 136 1.72 25.55 -1.54
CA SER A 136 1.92 26.86 -0.94
C SER A 136 3.31 27.36 -1.28
N GLU A 137 3.44 28.65 -1.55
CA GLU A 137 4.73 29.28 -1.90
C GLU A 137 5.80 29.05 -0.82
N LYS A 138 5.38 29.03 0.46
CA LYS A 138 6.28 28.71 1.59
C LYS A 138 6.87 27.30 1.47
N LEU A 139 6.06 26.32 1.09
CA LEU A 139 6.52 24.95 0.90
C LEU A 139 7.44 24.84 -0.32
N GLU A 140 7.09 25.50 -1.42
CA GLU A 140 7.88 25.49 -2.66
C GLU A 140 9.27 26.09 -2.49
N ARG A 141 9.37 27.21 -1.76
CA ARG A 141 10.66 27.79 -1.37
C ARG A 141 11.48 26.83 -0.52
N LYS A 142 10.84 26.15 0.45
CA LYS A 142 11.56 25.21 1.32
C LYS A 142 12.07 23.98 0.54
N ILE A 143 11.29 23.50 -0.43
CA ILE A 143 11.71 22.41 -1.33
C ILE A 143 12.95 22.85 -2.13
N ALA A 144 12.90 24.04 -2.74
CA ALA A 144 14.00 24.56 -3.54
C ALA A 144 15.28 24.81 -2.71
N GLU A 145 15.12 25.25 -1.46
CA GLU A 145 16.21 25.42 -0.50
C GLU A 145 16.90 24.08 -0.21
N ILE A 146 16.15 23.06 0.21
CA ILE A 146 16.69 21.72 0.51
C ILE A 146 17.38 21.13 -0.73
N HIS A 147 16.73 21.20 -1.89
CA HIS A 147 17.30 20.71 -3.15
C HIS A 147 18.66 21.36 -3.45
N LYS A 148 18.77 22.67 -3.25
CA LYS A 148 20.01 23.42 -3.50
C LYS A 148 21.11 23.15 -2.47
N SER A 149 20.79 23.10 -1.18
CA SER A 149 21.80 23.09 -0.12
C SER A 149 22.15 21.70 0.42
N GLU A 150 21.25 20.73 0.33
CA GLU A 150 21.39 19.44 1.04
C GLU A 150 21.52 18.23 0.11
N LEU A 151 21.06 18.33 -1.15
CA LEU A 151 20.93 17.15 -2.03
C LEU A 151 21.95 17.07 -3.18
N SER A 152 22.82 18.06 -3.32
CA SER A 152 23.85 18.11 -4.35
C SER A 152 24.74 16.85 -4.36
N GLY A 153 24.96 16.29 -5.55
CA GLY A 153 25.74 15.08 -5.79
C GLY A 153 24.98 13.76 -5.56
N GLN A 154 23.70 13.80 -5.15
CA GLN A 154 22.92 12.57 -5.06
C GLN A 154 22.47 12.09 -6.43
N THR A 155 22.75 10.82 -6.73
CA THR A 155 22.19 10.13 -7.88
C THR A 155 20.69 9.86 -7.70
N PRO A 156 19.90 9.67 -8.78
CA PRO A 156 18.48 9.34 -8.66
C PRO A 156 18.21 8.15 -7.73
N ALA A 157 18.97 7.06 -7.88
CA ALA A 157 18.85 5.88 -7.03
C ALA A 157 19.09 6.17 -5.53
N THR A 158 20.04 7.06 -5.23
CA THR A 158 20.32 7.49 -3.85
C THR A 158 19.19 8.34 -3.28
N SER A 159 18.67 9.30 -4.06
CA SER A 159 17.55 10.15 -3.65
C SER A 159 16.25 9.36 -3.48
N GLU A 160 15.97 8.41 -4.38
CA GLU A 160 14.86 7.47 -4.27
C GLU A 160 14.96 6.63 -2.98
N LEU A 161 16.15 6.10 -2.67
CA LEU A 161 16.39 5.33 -1.45
C LEU A 161 16.21 6.17 -0.18
N ASN A 162 16.72 7.40 -0.17
CA ASN A 162 16.57 8.31 0.96
C ASN A 162 15.11 8.74 1.15
N PHE A 163 14.38 8.97 0.06
CA PHE A 163 12.93 9.17 0.08
C PHE A 163 12.23 7.99 0.76
N LEU A 164 12.54 6.75 0.38
CA LEU A 164 11.93 5.56 0.95
C LEU A 164 12.24 5.41 2.44
N ARG A 165 13.50 5.65 2.85
CA ARG A 165 13.94 5.64 4.25
C ARG A 165 13.20 6.66 5.10
N LYS A 166 12.89 7.84 4.54
CA LYS A 166 12.09 8.84 5.22
C LYS A 166 10.61 8.46 5.24
N ALA A 167 10.06 7.98 4.12
CA ALA A 167 8.65 7.64 3.99
C ALA A 167 8.24 6.51 4.95
N GLN A 168 9.08 5.49 5.15
CA GLN A 168 8.79 4.38 6.07
C GLN A 168 8.62 4.80 7.53
N THR A 169 9.16 5.95 7.94
CA THR A 169 9.01 6.46 9.32
C THR A 169 7.67 7.17 9.53
N LEU A 170 6.90 7.41 8.47
CA LEU A 170 5.62 8.10 8.56
C LEU A 170 4.53 7.12 8.94
N GLU A 171 3.62 7.56 9.82
CA GLU A 171 2.56 6.72 10.36
C GLU A 171 1.68 6.09 9.27
N THR A 172 1.42 6.82 8.19
CA THR A 172 0.54 6.34 7.10
C THR A 172 1.27 5.58 6.00
N TYR A 173 2.55 5.24 6.21
CA TYR A 173 3.32 4.40 5.30
C TYR A 173 2.63 3.04 5.08
N GLY A 174 2.41 2.70 3.81
CA GLY A 174 1.80 1.44 3.41
C GLY A 174 0.32 1.28 3.77
N VAL A 175 -0.34 2.34 4.25
CA VAL A 175 -1.76 2.28 4.62
C VAL A 175 -2.63 2.34 3.36
N ASP A 176 -3.50 1.35 3.21
CA ASP A 176 -4.57 1.36 2.20
C ASP A 176 -5.90 1.84 2.79
N PRO A 177 -6.34 3.08 2.51
CA PRO A 177 -7.52 3.64 3.13
C PRO A 177 -8.78 2.99 2.56
N HIS A 178 -9.60 2.44 3.44
CA HIS A 178 -10.92 1.91 3.15
C HIS A 178 -11.99 2.83 3.76
N PRO A 179 -12.93 3.39 2.97
CA PRO A 179 -14.03 4.18 3.51
C PRO A 179 -14.88 3.33 4.46
N CYS A 180 -14.94 3.72 5.74
CA CYS A 180 -15.73 3.04 6.76
C CYS A 180 -16.25 4.06 7.78
N LYS A 181 -17.33 3.71 8.49
CA LYS A 181 -17.75 4.40 9.72
C LYS A 181 -17.34 3.56 10.92
N VAL A 182 -16.81 4.17 11.97
CA VAL A 182 -16.42 3.45 13.19
C VAL A 182 -17.54 3.61 14.23
N ARG A 183 -17.91 2.52 14.91
CA ARG A 183 -18.58 2.61 16.22
C ARG A 183 -17.63 2.08 17.27
N LEU A 184 -17.18 2.96 18.17
CA LEU A 184 -16.53 2.52 19.40
C LEU A 184 -17.61 1.90 20.29
N SER A 185 -17.39 0.67 20.76
CA SER A 185 -18.31 0.05 21.72
C SER A 185 -18.33 0.88 23.01
N PRO A 186 -19.49 1.13 23.65
CA PRO A 186 -19.53 1.83 24.92
C PRO A 186 -19.01 0.88 26.00
N ALA A 187 -17.79 1.12 26.47
CA ALA A 187 -17.24 0.42 27.62
C ALA A 187 -16.56 1.41 28.56
N SER A 188 -17.29 2.45 28.97
CA SER A 188 -17.10 3.16 30.24
C SER A 188 -18.11 4.30 30.33
N SER A 189 -18.79 4.38 31.46
CA SER A 189 -19.69 5.44 31.86
C SER A 189 -19.01 6.81 31.82
N SER A 190 -19.18 7.56 30.73
CA SER A 190 -19.29 9.02 30.71
C SER A 190 -19.71 9.41 29.29
N GLY A 191 -20.75 10.25 29.19
CA GLY A 191 -21.37 10.58 27.92
C GLY A 191 -20.40 11.23 26.94
N ALA A 192 -20.31 10.69 25.73
CA ALA A 192 -19.69 11.37 24.61
C ALA A 192 -20.26 10.85 23.28
N THR A 193 -21.07 11.71 22.67
CA THR A 193 -21.27 11.93 21.23
C THR A 193 -21.34 10.68 20.33
N SER A 194 -22.55 10.40 19.85
CA SER A 194 -22.85 9.66 18.61
C SER A 194 -22.35 10.44 17.37
N GLY A 195 -21.07 10.80 17.35
CA GLY A 195 -20.41 11.41 16.22
C GLY A 195 -19.85 10.31 15.34
N GLY A 196 -20.60 9.90 14.32
CA GLY A 196 -20.09 9.00 13.29
C GLY A 196 -18.99 9.70 12.48
N CYS A 197 -17.75 9.69 12.98
CA CYS A 197 -16.60 10.10 12.19
C CYS A 197 -16.48 9.15 10.99
N ALA A 198 -16.62 9.70 9.78
CA ALA A 198 -16.20 9.04 8.55
C ALA A 198 -14.67 9.00 8.53
N GLY A 199 -14.07 8.11 9.33
CA GLY A 199 -12.64 7.86 9.34
C GLY A 199 -12.30 6.75 8.36
N ALA A 200 -11.36 6.99 7.45
CA ALA A 200 -10.78 5.90 6.67
C ALA A 200 -10.18 4.87 7.63
N ALA A 201 -10.59 3.61 7.52
CA ALA A 201 -10.05 2.57 8.37
C ALA A 201 -8.61 2.26 7.90
N SER A 202 -7.61 2.72 8.67
CA SER A 202 -6.19 2.43 8.48
C SER A 202 -5.82 1.13 9.20
N LEU A 203 -6.33 0.00 8.71
CA LEU A 203 -6.30 -1.24 9.48
C LEU A 203 -5.01 -2.07 9.33
N PHE A 204 -4.18 -1.77 8.33
CA PHE A 204 -3.04 -2.60 7.98
C PHE A 204 -1.80 -1.74 7.75
N GLN A 205 -1.06 -1.49 8.84
CA GLN A 205 0.27 -0.90 8.81
C GLN A 205 1.33 -2.00 8.77
N PRO A 206 2.45 -1.82 8.03
CA PRO A 206 3.61 -2.72 8.10
C PRO A 206 4.34 -2.65 9.46
N HIS A 207 4.14 -1.57 10.24
CA HIS A 207 4.79 -1.35 11.54
C HIS A 207 4.02 -1.98 12.73
N PRO A 208 4.70 -2.26 13.87
CA PRO A 208 4.48 -3.50 14.63
C PRO A 208 3.19 -3.60 15.46
N CYS A 209 2.43 -2.52 15.64
CA CYS A 209 1.46 -2.47 16.76
C CYS A 209 0.09 -3.11 16.43
N PRO A 210 -0.58 -2.86 15.28
CA PRO A 210 -1.91 -3.42 15.06
C PRO A 210 -1.88 -4.91 14.64
N VAL A 211 -1.02 -5.29 13.67
CA VAL A 211 -1.09 -6.61 13.01
C VAL A 211 -0.80 -7.77 13.96
N ASN A 212 0.13 -7.58 14.90
CA ASN A 212 0.48 -8.60 15.89
C ASN A 212 -0.66 -8.87 16.87
N GLU A 213 -1.40 -7.83 17.24
CA GLU A 213 -2.50 -7.91 18.19
C GLU A 213 -3.82 -8.40 17.55
N VAL A 214 -3.96 -8.35 16.22
CA VAL A 214 -5.12 -8.94 15.53
C VAL A 214 -5.12 -10.46 15.68
N THR A 215 -6.21 -10.98 16.27
CA THR A 215 -6.44 -12.42 16.47
C THR A 215 -7.43 -12.99 15.47
N LYS A 216 -8.45 -12.23 15.07
CA LYS A 216 -9.50 -12.69 14.16
C LYS A 216 -10.13 -11.54 13.38
N MET A 217 -10.54 -11.82 12.15
CA MET A 217 -11.29 -10.91 11.29
C MET A 217 -12.55 -11.59 10.77
N LYS A 218 -13.69 -10.92 10.88
CA LYS A 218 -14.98 -11.37 10.36
C LYS A 218 -15.71 -10.24 9.64
N PHE A 219 -16.66 -10.61 8.80
CA PHE A 219 -17.61 -9.63 8.28
C PHE A 219 -18.99 -10.26 8.07
N GLU A 220 -20.02 -9.43 8.22
CA GLU A 220 -21.42 -9.76 7.95
C GLU A 220 -22.10 -8.58 7.29
N GLY A 221 -22.58 -8.77 6.06
CA GLY A 221 -23.11 -7.68 5.23
C GLY A 221 -22.09 -6.54 5.11
N LYS A 222 -22.46 -5.36 5.60
CA LYS A 222 -21.63 -4.15 5.60
C LYS A 222 -20.75 -4.00 6.84
N THR A 223 -20.85 -4.90 7.81
CA THR A 223 -20.17 -4.77 9.11
C THR A 223 -18.92 -5.63 9.14
N PHE A 224 -17.78 -5.01 9.46
CA PHE A 224 -16.48 -5.67 9.64
C PHE A 224 -16.10 -5.67 11.12
N TYR A 225 -15.70 -6.83 11.63
CA TYR A 225 -15.31 -7.05 13.02
C TYR A 225 -13.83 -7.41 13.09
N LEU A 226 -13.08 -6.60 13.82
CA LEU A 226 -11.66 -6.81 14.08
C LEU A 226 -11.47 -7.17 15.55
N TYR A 227 -11.03 -8.40 15.81
CA TYR A 227 -10.76 -8.88 17.16
C TYR A 227 -9.27 -8.67 17.47
N VAL A 228 -9.00 -7.89 18.50
CA VAL A 228 -7.66 -7.50 18.93
C VAL A 228 -7.43 -8.01 20.36
N SER A 229 -6.25 -8.57 20.63
CA SER A 229 -5.82 -8.99 21.96
C SER A 229 -4.76 -8.03 22.47
N GLN A 230 -5.04 -7.31 23.54
CA GLN A 230 -4.04 -6.48 24.22
C GLN A 230 -3.27 -7.28 25.28
N LYS A 231 -2.13 -6.73 25.72
CA LYS A 231 -1.16 -7.35 26.65
C LYS A 231 -1.74 -7.83 28.00
N GLU A 232 -2.97 -7.44 28.35
CA GLU A 232 -3.70 -7.86 29.57
C GLU A 232 -4.83 -8.89 29.30
N GLU A 233 -4.77 -9.66 28.20
CA GLU A 233 -5.80 -10.62 27.74
C GLU A 233 -7.20 -10.04 27.46
N LYS A 234 -7.39 -8.72 27.61
CA LYS A 234 -8.62 -8.04 27.22
C LYS A 234 -8.80 -8.14 25.70
N LYS A 235 -9.83 -8.88 25.29
CA LYS A 235 -10.25 -9.00 23.89
C LYS A 235 -11.13 -7.80 23.53
N ILE A 236 -10.62 -6.94 22.67
CA ILE A 236 -11.37 -5.79 22.14
C ILE A 236 -11.92 -6.16 20.77
N VAL A 237 -13.17 -5.81 20.51
CA VAL A 237 -13.80 -5.95 19.20
C VAL A 237 -14.05 -4.57 18.61
N LEU A 238 -13.29 -4.23 17.58
CA LEU A 238 -13.50 -3.00 16.83
C LEU A 238 -14.49 -3.28 15.70
N THR A 239 -15.53 -2.45 15.60
CA THR A 239 -16.62 -2.61 14.63
C THR A 239 -16.62 -1.47 13.63
N TYR A 240 -16.51 -1.82 12.35
CA TYR A 240 -16.47 -0.90 11.22
C TYR A 240 -17.64 -1.17 10.27
N PHE A 241 -18.19 -0.11 9.69
CA PHE A 241 -19.28 -0.19 8.73
C PHE A 241 -18.81 0.31 7.36
N ALA A 242 -18.66 -0.60 6.42
CA ALA A 242 -18.32 -0.31 5.04
C ALA A 242 -19.54 0.23 4.26
N PRO A 243 -19.34 0.95 3.14
CA PRO A 243 -20.45 1.49 2.34
C PRO A 243 -21.31 0.39 1.70
N THR A 244 -20.68 -0.73 1.30
CA THR A 244 -21.32 -1.86 0.62
C THR A 244 -20.80 -3.20 1.16
N PRO A 245 -21.56 -4.31 1.02
CA PRO A 245 -21.07 -5.64 1.37
C PRO A 245 -19.80 -6.03 0.59
N GLU A 246 -19.68 -5.58 -0.67
CA GLU A 246 -18.51 -5.80 -1.52
C GLU A 246 -17.28 -5.09 -0.96
N ALA A 247 -17.42 -3.84 -0.53
CA ALA A 247 -16.37 -3.09 0.15
C ALA A 247 -15.93 -3.77 1.44
N CYS A 248 -16.89 -4.27 2.22
CA CYS A 248 -16.64 -4.98 3.47
C CYS A 248 -15.86 -6.29 3.23
N LYS A 249 -16.30 -7.08 2.24
CA LYS A 249 -15.63 -8.30 1.81
C LYS A 249 -14.23 -8.04 1.27
N HIS A 250 -14.04 -6.96 0.52
CA HIS A 250 -12.73 -6.53 0.03
C HIS A 250 -11.80 -6.20 1.21
N LEU A 251 -12.25 -5.37 2.15
CA LEU A 251 -11.50 -5.04 3.36
C LEU A 251 -11.10 -6.30 4.15
N TRP A 252 -12.03 -7.22 4.34
CA TRP A 252 -11.78 -8.49 5.03
C TRP A 252 -10.74 -9.36 4.32
N LYS A 253 -10.80 -9.47 2.98
CA LYS A 253 -9.78 -10.16 2.19
C LYS A 253 -8.41 -9.49 2.35
N CYS A 254 -8.33 -8.17 2.16
CA CYS A 254 -7.09 -7.41 2.32
C CYS A 254 -6.48 -7.65 3.70
N GLY A 255 -7.29 -7.67 4.76
CA GLY A 255 -6.81 -7.94 6.10
C GLY A 255 -6.23 -9.34 6.30
N ILE A 256 -6.92 -10.37 5.79
CA ILE A 256 -6.41 -11.75 5.83
C ILE A 256 -5.09 -11.86 5.07
N GLU A 257 -5.00 -11.26 3.88
CA GLU A 257 -3.78 -11.28 3.07
C GLU A 257 -2.62 -10.59 3.78
N ASN A 258 -2.84 -9.38 4.34
CA ASN A 258 -1.81 -8.64 5.09
C ASN A 258 -1.36 -9.41 6.33
N GLN A 259 -2.31 -9.97 7.10
CA GLN A 259 -1.96 -10.79 8.26
C GLN A 259 -1.16 -12.03 7.86
N ALA A 260 -1.57 -12.73 6.80
CA ALA A 260 -0.84 -13.89 6.31
C ALA A 260 0.57 -13.52 5.84
N PHE A 261 0.72 -12.41 5.11
CA PHE A 261 1.99 -11.98 4.55
C PHE A 261 2.99 -11.55 5.63
N TYR A 262 2.59 -10.70 6.59
CA TYR A 262 3.54 -10.15 7.58
C TYR A 262 3.67 -10.98 8.87
N LYS A 263 2.62 -11.69 9.30
CA LYS A 263 2.60 -12.36 10.62
C LYS A 263 3.08 -13.81 10.59
N LEU A 264 2.91 -14.51 9.47
CA LEU A 264 3.25 -15.93 9.38
C LEU A 264 4.71 -16.13 9.00
N GLU A 265 5.29 -17.20 9.52
CA GLU A 265 6.68 -17.60 9.24
C GLU A 265 6.79 -18.32 7.89
N LYS A 266 5.77 -19.12 7.56
CA LYS A 266 5.74 -19.94 6.33
C LYS A 266 4.37 -19.91 5.69
N SER A 267 4.34 -19.92 4.36
CA SER A 267 3.09 -20.02 3.57
C SER A 267 2.32 -21.32 3.86
N SER A 268 3.00 -22.39 4.29
CA SER A 268 2.38 -23.64 4.73
C SER A 268 1.47 -23.47 5.97
N GLN A 269 1.67 -22.43 6.77
CA GLN A 269 0.82 -22.10 7.93
C GLN A 269 -0.49 -21.42 7.53
N VAL A 270 -0.62 -20.96 6.28
CA VAL A 270 -1.80 -20.23 5.81
C VAL A 270 -3.03 -21.15 5.78
N ARG A 271 -4.03 -20.81 6.59
CA ARG A 271 -5.30 -21.52 6.69
C ARG A 271 -6.40 -20.82 5.89
N THR A 272 -7.43 -21.58 5.53
CA THR A 272 -8.67 -20.99 4.98
C THR A 272 -9.43 -20.30 6.10
N VAL A 273 -9.76 -19.02 5.91
CA VAL A 273 -10.54 -18.21 6.85
C VAL A 273 -11.98 -18.12 6.35
N SER A 274 -12.93 -18.26 7.27
CA SER A 274 -14.38 -18.07 7.00
C SER A 274 -14.85 -16.76 7.61
N SER A 275 -15.69 -16.03 6.88
CA SER A 275 -16.28 -14.78 7.35
C SER A 275 -17.32 -14.99 8.46
N SER A 276 -17.94 -16.17 8.52
CA SER A 276 -18.95 -16.55 9.52
C SER A 276 -18.68 -17.94 10.09
N ASN A 277 -19.28 -18.24 11.25
CA ASN A 277 -19.20 -19.54 11.92
C ASN A 277 -20.29 -20.53 11.44
N LEU A 278 -21.21 -20.10 10.57
CA LEU A 278 -22.30 -20.92 10.05
C LEU A 278 -21.87 -21.61 8.75
N PHE A 279 -21.98 -22.94 8.70
CA PHE A 279 -21.41 -23.81 7.65
C PHE A 279 -21.91 -23.54 6.21
N PHE A 280 -22.93 -22.68 6.00
CA PHE A 280 -23.49 -22.37 4.68
C PHE A 280 -23.76 -20.88 4.39
N LYS A 281 -23.43 -19.96 5.32
CA LYS A 281 -23.71 -18.51 5.19
C LYS A 281 -22.45 -17.66 5.31
N GLY A 282 -21.37 -18.02 4.61
CA GLY A 282 -20.07 -17.33 4.76
C GLY A 282 -19.22 -17.31 3.50
N SER A 283 -18.42 -16.26 3.35
CA SER A 283 -17.32 -16.25 2.38
C SER A 283 -16.12 -16.99 2.94
N ARG A 284 -15.50 -17.84 2.14
CA ARG A 284 -14.22 -18.49 2.46
C ARG A 284 -13.12 -17.85 1.63
N PHE A 285 -11.96 -17.64 2.26
CA PHE A 285 -10.81 -17.09 1.58
C PHE A 285 -9.52 -17.69 2.15
N ARG A 286 -8.55 -17.93 1.28
CA ARG A 286 -7.23 -18.42 1.64
C ARG A 286 -6.23 -17.60 0.86
N TYR A 287 -5.29 -16.96 1.56
CA TYR A 287 -4.16 -16.31 0.92
C TYR A 287 -3.33 -17.36 0.16
N SER A 288 -2.88 -17.00 -1.03
CA SER A 288 -2.11 -17.88 -1.92
C SER A 288 -0.92 -17.11 -2.45
N GLY A 289 0.22 -17.29 -1.80
CA GLY A 289 1.48 -16.60 -2.10
C GLY A 289 2.50 -16.87 -1.01
N ARG A 290 3.74 -16.40 -1.22
CA ARG A 290 4.79 -16.43 -0.21
C ARG A 290 4.50 -15.43 0.89
N VAL A 291 4.98 -15.69 2.09
CA VAL A 291 4.94 -14.73 3.20
C VAL A 291 6.22 -13.89 3.21
N ALA A 292 6.22 -12.75 3.90
CA ALA A 292 7.31 -11.78 3.88
C ALA A 292 8.68 -12.41 4.13
N LYS A 293 8.79 -13.34 5.09
CA LYS A 293 10.03 -14.05 5.40
C LYS A 293 10.54 -14.90 4.23
N GLU A 294 9.67 -15.70 3.62
CA GLU A 294 10.02 -16.51 2.43
C GLU A 294 10.38 -15.63 1.23
N VAL A 295 9.73 -14.47 1.08
CA VAL A 295 10.08 -13.48 0.04
C VAL A 295 11.48 -12.94 0.27
N MET A 296 11.80 -12.48 1.49
CA MET A 296 13.14 -11.98 1.82
C MET A 296 14.23 -13.04 1.62
N GLU A 297 14.00 -14.29 2.06
CA GLU A 297 14.92 -15.41 1.87
C GLU A 297 15.14 -15.74 0.39
N SER A 298 14.09 -15.63 -0.44
CA SER A 298 14.20 -15.80 -1.88
C SER A 298 14.94 -14.65 -2.55
N SER A 299 14.63 -13.41 -2.16
CA SER A 299 15.29 -12.20 -2.68
C SER A 299 16.79 -12.21 -2.39
N ALA A 300 17.20 -12.67 -1.21
CA ALA A 300 18.60 -12.79 -0.82
C ALA A 300 19.42 -13.71 -1.75
N LYS A 301 18.76 -14.64 -2.45
CA LYS A 301 19.39 -15.57 -3.40
C LYS A 301 19.53 -15.02 -4.82
N ILE A 302 18.98 -13.84 -5.11
CA ILE A 302 19.07 -13.23 -6.44
C ILE A 302 20.54 -12.90 -6.75
N LYS A 303 21.04 -13.49 -7.83
CA LYS A 303 22.38 -13.27 -8.39
C LYS A 303 22.24 -12.97 -9.88
N ARG A 304 22.06 -11.69 -10.20
CA ARG A 304 22.06 -11.19 -11.57
C ARG A 304 22.48 -9.73 -11.58
N GLU A 305 22.80 -9.21 -12.76
CA GLU A 305 22.96 -7.78 -12.96
C GLU A 305 21.60 -7.06 -12.81
N PRO A 306 21.56 -5.90 -12.14
CA PRO A 306 20.34 -5.11 -12.05
C PRO A 306 19.86 -4.72 -13.45
N PRO A 307 18.54 -4.76 -13.71
CA PRO A 307 17.99 -4.26 -14.96
C PRO A 307 18.18 -2.74 -15.07
N GLU A 308 18.26 -2.24 -16.31
CA GLU A 308 18.19 -0.81 -16.58
C GLU A 308 16.81 -0.27 -16.17
N ILE A 309 16.81 0.88 -15.49
CA ILE A 309 15.60 1.55 -15.04
C ILE A 309 15.38 2.79 -15.89
N HIS A 310 14.34 2.78 -16.71
CA HIS A 310 13.90 3.95 -17.46
C HIS A 310 13.09 4.86 -16.52
N ARG A 311 13.70 5.97 -16.11
CA ARG A 311 13.15 6.95 -15.16
C ARG A 311 12.31 8.03 -15.83
#